data_AF-A0A3M1JJW3-F1
#
_entry.id   AF-A0A3M1JJW3-F1
#
_cell.length_a   1.000
_cell.length_b   1.000
_cell.length_c   1.000
_cell.angle_alpha   90.00
_cell.angle_beta   90.00
_cell.angle_gamma   90.00
#
_symmetry.space_group_name_H-M   'P 1'
#
loop_
_entity.id
_entity.type
_entity.pdbx_description
1 polymer ?
#
loop_
_entity_poly.entity_id
_entity_poly.type
_entity_poly.pdbx_seq_one_letter_code
_entity_poly.pdbx_strand_id
1 'polypeptide(L)'
;MTTIEKLFVLTIGALIFAGFSPSLAHAQNPDNGKLVWEEQSNCKNCHGDMGQGKWSGPLVGSEKTADEWIEQVRTPKRAMPAFSAEQISDDQIRDVFAYMATLPPPPEDFEFMPMDPGLAADAHPGQVLLAQKRCAACHSTDGPIKGFIKRAEMPTVEGVIKQVRTPFKYMPAFNAEQVSDEELAQIADFVTQQVSAQMAPATLPTSGGTPPNPWPLALMLAGVAAVAGGFALRGFVLRR
;
A
#
# COMPACT_ATOMS: atom_id res chain seq x y z
N MET A 1 -50.66 -5.26 51.45
CA MET A 1 -49.84 -5.66 50.28
C MET A 1 -50.18 -7.09 49.92
N THR A 2 -50.82 -7.28 48.77
CA THR A 2 -51.36 -8.58 48.33
C THR A 2 -50.26 -9.40 47.64
N THR A 3 -50.43 -10.71 47.60
CA THR A 3 -49.47 -11.69 47.03
C THR A 3 -49.07 -11.43 45.57
N ILE A 4 -49.87 -10.64 44.84
CA ILE A 4 -49.64 -10.23 43.44
C ILE A 4 -48.58 -9.11 43.34
N GLU A 5 -48.49 -8.20 44.31
CA GLU A 5 -47.48 -7.13 44.33
C GLU A 5 -46.06 -7.68 44.55
N LYS A 6 -45.94 -8.77 45.33
CA LYS A 6 -44.65 -9.43 45.57
C LYS A 6 -44.13 -10.18 44.32
N LEU A 7 -45.03 -10.69 43.48
CA LEU A 7 -44.65 -11.37 42.24
C LEU A 7 -44.13 -10.39 41.17
N PHE A 8 -44.69 -9.18 41.10
CA PHE A 8 -44.29 -8.16 40.12
C PHE A 8 -42.93 -7.53 40.44
N VAL A 9 -42.62 -7.37 41.73
CA VAL A 9 -41.31 -6.86 42.18
C VAL A 9 -40.19 -7.89 41.95
N LEU A 10 -40.49 -9.18 42.07
CA LEU A 10 -39.50 -10.26 41.86
C LEU A 10 -39.16 -10.48 40.37
N THR A 11 -40.08 -10.29 39.43
CA THR A 11 -39.78 -10.40 37.99
C THR A 11 -39.07 -9.18 37.41
N ILE A 12 -39.34 -7.97 37.92
CA ILE A 12 -38.61 -6.75 37.50
C ILE A 12 -37.18 -6.75 38.06
N GLY A 13 -36.96 -7.24 39.29
CA GLY A 13 -35.62 -7.37 39.87
C GLY A 13 -34.70 -8.34 39.10
N ALA A 14 -35.26 -9.42 38.53
CA ALA A 14 -34.49 -10.40 37.76
C ALA A 14 -34.12 -9.93 36.34
N LEU A 15 -34.90 -9.02 35.74
CA LEU A 15 -34.64 -8.49 34.39
C LEU A 15 -33.59 -7.37 34.38
N ILE A 16 -33.35 -6.69 35.50
CA ILE A 16 -32.35 -5.61 35.59
C ILE A 16 -30.91 -6.17 35.76
N PHE A 17 -30.75 -7.40 36.24
CA PHE A 17 -29.42 -8.02 36.40
C PHE A 17 -28.86 -8.68 35.12
N ALA A 18 -29.67 -8.88 34.08
CA ALA A 18 -29.25 -9.54 32.84
C ALA A 18 -28.64 -8.58 31.78
N GLY A 19 -28.57 -7.27 32.06
CA GLY A 19 -28.13 -6.25 31.10
C GLY A 19 -26.67 -5.79 31.25
N PHE A 20 -25.97 -6.20 32.32
CA PHE A 20 -24.57 -5.86 32.55
C PHE A 20 -23.69 -7.07 32.26
N SER A 21 -23.49 -7.36 30.97
CA SER A 21 -22.32 -8.13 30.55
C SER A 21 -21.12 -7.18 30.68
N PRO A 22 -20.21 -7.35 31.66
CA PRO A 22 -18.96 -6.62 31.60
C PRO A 22 -18.32 -6.96 30.24
N SER A 23 -17.91 -5.94 29.48
CA SER A 23 -16.95 -6.19 28.41
C SER A 23 -15.77 -6.89 29.07
N LEU A 24 -15.57 -8.17 28.74
CA LEU A 24 -14.37 -8.88 29.13
C LEU A 24 -13.22 -8.08 28.54
N ALA A 25 -12.42 -7.48 29.40
CA ALA A 25 -11.19 -6.82 28.95
C ALA A 25 -10.37 -7.84 28.18
N HIS A 26 -10.01 -7.52 26.93
CA HIS A 26 -9.13 -8.37 26.13
C HIS A 26 -7.78 -8.47 26.84
N ALA A 27 -7.43 -9.68 27.27
CA ALA A 27 -6.14 -9.93 27.87
C ALA A 27 -5.07 -9.86 26.77
N GLN A 28 -4.05 -9.02 26.95
CA GLN A 28 -3.01 -8.83 25.96
C GLN A 28 -2.27 -10.14 25.67
N ASN A 29 -2.10 -10.47 24.39
CA ASN A 29 -1.47 -11.69 23.91
C ASN A 29 -0.24 -11.35 23.04
N PRO A 30 0.99 -11.48 23.56
CA PRO A 30 2.21 -11.15 22.81
C PRO A 30 2.45 -12.06 21.60
N ASP A 31 2.00 -13.33 21.62
CA ASP A 31 2.13 -14.22 20.47
C ASP A 31 1.23 -13.76 19.31
N ASN A 32 0.00 -13.34 19.62
CA ASN A 32 -0.87 -12.70 18.63
C ASN A 32 -0.28 -11.38 18.15
N GLY A 33 0.29 -10.58 19.07
CA GLY A 33 0.97 -9.34 18.74
C GLY A 33 2.11 -9.52 17.74
N LYS A 34 2.90 -10.58 17.89
CA LYS A 34 3.95 -10.97 16.93
C LYS A 34 3.37 -11.27 15.55
N LEU A 35 2.29 -12.04 15.47
CA LEU A 35 1.61 -12.34 14.20
C LEU A 35 1.07 -11.07 13.53
N VAL A 36 0.46 -10.17 14.30
CA VAL A 36 -0.01 -8.87 13.80
C VAL A 36 1.16 -8.06 13.26
N TRP A 37 2.27 -7.98 14.00
CA TRP A 37 3.46 -7.22 13.60
C TRP A 37 4.12 -7.77 12.33
N GLU A 38 4.25 -9.08 12.23
CA GLU A 38 5.03 -9.73 11.18
C GLU A 38 4.25 -9.96 9.89
N GLU A 39 2.94 -10.20 9.98
CA GLU A 39 2.14 -10.74 8.87
C GLU A 39 0.91 -9.91 8.52
N GLN A 40 0.24 -9.32 9.50
CA GLN A 40 -1.08 -8.68 9.27
C GLN A 40 -0.98 -7.16 9.14
N SER A 41 0.03 -6.55 9.75
CA SER A 41 0.28 -5.12 9.70
C SER A 41 1.48 -4.79 8.82
N ASN A 42 1.54 -3.55 8.37
CA ASN A 42 2.71 -3.00 7.67
C ASN A 42 3.60 -2.18 8.61
N CYS A 43 3.41 -2.29 9.94
CA CYS A 43 4.12 -1.47 10.93
C CYS A 43 5.64 -1.65 10.86
N LYS A 44 6.11 -2.90 10.71
CA LYS A 44 7.53 -3.24 10.59
C LYS A 44 8.23 -2.58 9.40
N ASN A 45 7.49 -2.28 8.32
CA ASN A 45 8.09 -1.66 7.13
C ASN A 45 8.66 -0.28 7.47
N CYS A 46 8.05 0.42 8.43
CA CYS A 46 8.52 1.72 8.90
C CYS A 46 9.33 1.61 10.21
N HIS A 47 8.94 0.75 11.13
CA HIS A 47 9.51 0.66 12.48
C HIS A 47 10.56 -0.45 12.65
N GLY A 48 10.92 -1.16 11.58
CA GLY A 48 11.89 -2.26 11.61
C GLY A 48 11.29 -3.59 12.05
N ASP A 49 11.96 -4.69 11.73
CA ASP A 49 11.43 -6.05 11.97
C ASP A 49 11.20 -6.35 13.46
N MET A 50 11.96 -5.71 14.34
CA MET A 50 11.92 -5.86 15.79
C MET A 50 11.52 -4.57 16.49
N GLY A 51 10.87 -3.63 15.79
CA GLY A 51 10.48 -2.34 16.38
C GLY A 51 11.65 -1.42 16.73
N GLN A 52 12.87 -1.70 16.25
CA GLN A 52 14.10 -0.94 16.52
C GLN A 52 14.20 0.40 15.78
N GLY A 53 13.23 0.68 14.92
CA GLY A 53 13.22 1.82 14.03
C GLY A 53 13.83 1.51 12.66
N LYS A 54 13.34 2.21 11.63
CA LYS A 54 13.89 2.17 10.26
C LYS A 54 13.62 3.49 9.56
N TRP A 55 12.42 3.66 9.03
CA TRP A 55 11.91 4.92 8.47
C TRP A 55 11.27 5.80 9.55
N SER A 56 10.76 5.15 10.60
CA SER A 56 10.20 5.75 11.82
C SER A 56 11.01 5.31 13.03
N GLY A 57 10.93 6.08 14.12
CA GLY A 57 11.66 5.79 15.35
C GLY A 57 11.31 4.45 16.01
N PRO A 58 12.13 4.01 16.97
CA PRO A 58 11.93 2.75 17.67
C PRO A 58 10.62 2.77 18.47
N LEU A 59 10.02 1.59 18.57
CA LEU A 59 8.91 1.27 19.46
C LEU A 59 9.34 0.37 20.63
N VAL A 60 10.43 -0.40 20.48
CA VAL A 60 11.03 -1.12 21.61
C VAL A 60 11.61 -0.15 22.62
N GLY A 61 11.44 -0.45 23.90
CA GLY A 61 11.81 0.46 24.98
C GLY A 61 10.93 1.73 25.06
N SER A 62 9.80 1.78 24.36
CA SER A 62 8.86 2.90 24.46
C SER A 62 8.27 3.02 25.87
N GLU A 63 8.34 4.21 26.46
CA GLU A 63 7.72 4.53 27.76
C GLU A 63 6.22 4.82 27.65
N LYS A 64 5.65 4.74 26.45
CA LYS A 64 4.23 5.01 26.21
C LYS A 64 3.35 3.89 26.74
N THR A 65 2.10 4.24 27.02
CA THR A 65 1.04 3.29 27.34
C THR A 65 0.41 2.68 26.08
N ALA A 66 -0.27 1.55 26.23
CA ALA A 66 -1.02 0.95 25.13
C ALA A 66 -2.12 1.88 24.57
N ASP A 67 -2.73 2.72 25.41
CA ASP A 67 -3.75 3.68 24.98
C ASP A 67 -3.14 4.81 24.14
N GLU A 68 -1.94 5.29 24.49
CA GLU A 68 -1.20 6.24 23.66
C GLU A 68 -0.77 5.62 22.31
N TRP A 69 -0.52 4.30 22.25
CA TRP A 69 -0.28 3.62 20.98
C TRP A 69 -1.53 3.60 20.12
N ILE A 70 -2.68 3.28 20.71
CA ILE A 70 -3.98 3.34 20.01
C ILE A 70 -4.21 4.76 19.49
N GLU A 71 -4.06 5.79 20.33
CA GLU A 71 -4.21 7.18 19.91
C GLU A 71 -3.26 7.52 18.75
N GLN A 72 -1.98 7.14 18.84
CA GLN A 72 -1.02 7.39 17.78
C GLN A 72 -1.34 6.64 16.48
N VAL A 73 -2.00 5.47 16.53
CA VAL A 73 -2.43 4.72 15.34
C VAL A 73 -3.71 5.30 14.72
N ARG A 74 -4.64 5.80 15.53
CA ARG A 74 -5.91 6.39 15.08
C ARG A 74 -5.76 7.84 14.61
N THR A 75 -5.00 8.64 15.35
CA THR A 75 -4.74 10.06 15.10
C THR A 75 -3.23 10.30 15.08
N PRO A 76 -2.54 9.82 14.04
CA PRO A 76 -1.10 9.88 13.96
C PRO A 76 -0.59 11.30 13.72
N LYS A 77 0.58 11.56 14.29
CA LYS A 77 1.40 12.74 14.00
C LYS A 77 2.41 12.45 12.89
N ARG A 78 2.82 13.51 12.17
CA ARG A 78 3.87 13.46 11.13
C ARG A 78 3.47 12.52 9.97
N ALA A 79 4.45 11.87 9.35
CA ALA A 79 4.27 11.03 8.16
C ALA A 79 3.69 9.62 8.46
N MET A 80 3.37 9.29 9.72
CA MET A 80 2.72 8.01 10.03
C MET A 80 1.27 8.05 9.55
N PRO A 81 0.81 7.08 8.73
CA PRO A 81 -0.55 7.10 8.23
C PRO A 81 -1.55 6.61 9.29
N ALA A 82 -2.83 6.96 9.12
CA ALA A 82 -3.88 6.53 10.03
C ALA A 82 -4.35 5.12 9.64
N PHE A 83 -4.62 4.29 10.65
CA PHE A 83 -5.23 2.97 10.45
C PHE A 83 -6.58 2.91 11.14
N SER A 84 -7.60 2.45 10.41
CA SER A 84 -8.94 2.26 10.97
C SER A 84 -9.02 1.01 11.85
N ALA A 85 -10.08 0.90 12.66
CA ALA A 85 -10.32 -0.28 13.48
C ALA A 85 -10.56 -1.55 12.65
N GLU A 86 -11.05 -1.40 11.41
CA GLU A 86 -11.23 -2.49 10.45
C GLU A 86 -9.90 -3.00 9.87
N GLN A 87 -8.89 -2.12 9.79
CA GLN A 87 -7.55 -2.50 9.32
C GLN A 87 -6.73 -3.17 10.42
N ILE A 88 -6.79 -2.61 11.63
CA ILE A 88 -6.16 -3.16 12.83
C ILE A 88 -6.99 -2.74 14.04
N SER A 89 -7.50 -3.67 14.84
CA SER A 89 -8.34 -3.38 16.00
C SER A 89 -7.52 -2.84 17.18
N ASP A 90 -8.18 -2.21 18.15
CA ASP A 90 -7.51 -1.74 19.37
C ASP A 90 -6.89 -2.92 20.15
N ASP A 91 -7.57 -4.07 20.18
CA ASP A 91 -7.05 -5.29 20.81
C ASP A 91 -5.79 -5.81 20.12
N GLN A 92 -5.74 -5.78 18.78
CA GLN A 92 -4.52 -6.11 18.03
C GLN A 92 -3.39 -5.14 18.35
N ILE A 93 -3.67 -3.85 18.51
CA ILE A 93 -2.65 -2.86 18.92
C ILE A 93 -2.15 -3.15 20.34
N ARG A 94 -3.04 -3.52 21.27
CA ARG A 94 -2.67 -3.92 22.64
C ARG A 94 -1.82 -5.18 22.66
N ASP A 95 -2.09 -6.13 21.77
CA ASP A 95 -1.30 -7.34 21.60
C ASP A 95 0.08 -7.03 21.04
N VAL A 96 0.18 -6.15 20.02
CA VAL A 96 1.46 -5.66 19.49
C VAL A 96 2.26 -4.92 20.58
N PHE A 97 1.61 -4.09 21.39
CA PHE A 97 2.25 -3.42 22.52
C PHE A 97 2.86 -4.44 23.50
N ALA A 98 2.11 -5.50 23.85
CA ALA A 98 2.62 -6.56 24.71
C ALA A 98 3.77 -7.32 24.06
N TYR A 99 3.71 -7.60 22.75
CA TYR A 99 4.82 -8.20 22.01
C TYR A 99 6.08 -7.34 22.08
N MET A 100 5.96 -6.03 21.90
CA MET A 100 7.10 -5.10 21.90
C MET A 100 7.78 -5.04 23.27
N ALA A 101 7.03 -5.21 24.35
CA ALA A 101 7.58 -5.33 25.70
C ALA A 101 8.37 -6.63 25.94
N THR A 102 8.22 -7.65 25.09
CA THR A 102 9.03 -8.89 25.17
C THR A 102 10.40 -8.77 24.50
N LEU A 103 10.60 -7.73 23.67
CA LEU A 103 11.83 -7.52 22.92
C LEU A 103 12.85 -6.73 23.76
N PRO A 104 14.16 -6.96 23.57
CA PRO A 104 15.18 -6.19 24.28
C PRO A 104 15.08 -4.70 23.89
N PRO A 105 15.17 -3.77 24.86
CA PRO A 105 15.24 -2.36 24.55
C PRO A 105 16.54 -2.05 23.79
N PRO A 106 16.59 -0.94 23.04
CA PRO A 106 17.82 -0.50 22.42
C PRO A 106 18.88 -0.16 23.50
N PRO A 107 20.18 -0.25 23.17
CA PRO A 107 21.26 0.21 24.05
C PRO A 107 21.05 1.66 24.53
N GLU A 108 21.55 2.01 25.71
CA GLU A 108 21.39 3.37 26.27
C GLU A 108 22.03 4.47 25.40
N ASP A 109 23.05 4.12 24.61
CA ASP A 109 23.75 5.00 23.67
C ASP A 109 23.17 4.95 22.25
N PHE A 110 22.01 4.31 22.06
CA PHE A 110 21.35 4.23 20.76
C PHE A 110 20.80 5.58 20.31
N GLU A 111 21.35 6.11 19.22
CA GLU A 111 20.79 7.25 18.51
C GLU A 111 20.06 6.77 17.25
N PHE A 112 18.75 7.02 17.19
CA PHE A 112 17.97 6.69 15.99
C PHE A 112 18.32 7.64 14.85
N MET A 113 18.99 7.09 13.83
CA MET A 113 19.17 7.75 12.55
C MET A 113 18.13 7.20 11.56
N PRO A 114 17.18 8.03 11.07
CA PRO A 114 16.23 7.59 10.08
C PRO A 114 16.93 7.08 8.81
N MET A 115 16.36 6.06 8.19
CA MET A 115 16.84 5.52 6.93
C MET A 115 17.01 6.63 5.88
N ASP A 116 18.22 6.73 5.34
CA ASP A 116 18.53 7.54 4.16
C ASP A 116 18.22 6.70 2.90
N PRO A 117 17.33 7.17 2.01
CA PRO A 117 17.07 6.52 0.73
C PRO A 117 18.28 6.53 -0.24
N GLY A 118 19.33 7.32 0.01
CA GLY A 118 20.49 7.40 -0.89
C GLY A 118 20.17 8.03 -2.24
N LEU A 119 19.24 8.99 -2.27
CA LEU A 119 18.82 9.66 -3.50
C LEU A 119 19.94 10.52 -4.08
N ALA A 120 20.00 10.59 -5.41
CA ALA A 120 20.89 11.50 -6.12
C ALA A 120 20.58 12.97 -5.78
N ALA A 121 21.58 13.85 -5.86
CA ALA A 121 21.41 15.27 -5.55
C ALA A 121 20.40 15.97 -6.48
N ASP A 122 20.25 15.48 -7.70
CA ASP A 122 19.32 15.93 -8.73
C ASP A 122 18.08 15.02 -8.86
N ALA A 123 17.78 14.21 -7.83
CA ALA A 123 16.61 13.35 -7.80
C ALA A 123 15.32 14.13 -8.09
N HIS A 124 14.39 13.48 -8.78
CA HIS A 124 13.10 14.10 -9.13
C HIS A 124 12.37 14.54 -7.85
N PRO A 125 11.73 15.73 -7.80
CA PRO A 125 11.05 16.21 -6.59
C PRO A 125 10.02 15.21 -6.03
N GLY A 126 9.26 14.57 -6.90
CA GLY A 126 8.35 13.47 -6.54
C GLY A 126 9.03 12.25 -5.92
N GLN A 127 10.26 11.91 -6.31
CA GLN A 127 11.04 10.82 -5.72
C GLN A 127 11.46 11.18 -4.30
N VAL A 128 11.92 12.41 -4.10
CA VAL A 128 12.27 12.96 -2.78
C VAL A 128 11.07 12.95 -1.86
N LEU A 129 9.91 13.42 -2.33
CA LEU A 129 8.66 13.40 -1.57
C LEU A 129 8.21 11.96 -1.25
N LEU A 130 8.29 11.02 -2.19
CA LEU A 130 7.95 9.61 -1.95
C LEU A 130 8.78 9.01 -0.80
N ALA A 131 10.06 9.38 -0.69
CA ALA A 131 10.91 8.97 0.42
C ALA A 131 10.61 9.73 1.72
N GLN A 132 10.48 11.06 1.68
CA GLN A 132 10.23 11.90 2.86
C GLN A 132 8.88 11.61 3.53
N LYS A 133 7.85 11.35 2.73
CA LYS A 133 6.51 10.97 3.19
C LYS A 133 6.41 9.48 3.54
N ARG A 134 7.53 8.76 3.51
CA ARG A 134 7.68 7.35 3.90
C ARG A 134 6.85 6.36 3.07
N CYS A 135 6.37 6.78 1.89
CA CYS A 135 5.78 5.88 0.91
C CYS A 135 6.79 4.82 0.45
N ALA A 136 8.08 5.17 0.46
CA ALA A 136 9.22 4.28 0.18
C ALA A 136 9.33 3.05 1.10
N ALA A 137 8.63 3.05 2.25
CA ALA A 137 8.62 1.89 3.13
C ALA A 137 7.94 0.67 2.48
N CYS A 138 6.98 0.90 1.57
CA CYS A 138 6.26 -0.15 0.84
C CYS A 138 6.44 -0.04 -0.69
N HIS A 139 6.71 1.15 -1.20
CA HIS A 139 6.92 1.45 -2.61
C HIS A 139 8.42 1.62 -2.90
N SER A 140 8.87 1.34 -4.13
CA SER A 140 10.27 1.56 -4.48
C SER A 140 10.51 3.05 -4.79
N THR A 141 11.68 3.57 -4.43
CA THR A 141 12.18 4.85 -4.93
C THR A 141 12.87 4.71 -6.29
N ASP A 142 13.26 3.50 -6.68
CA ASP A 142 14.19 3.29 -7.81
C ASP A 142 13.56 2.49 -8.96
N GLY A 143 12.27 2.13 -8.82
CA GLY A 143 11.50 1.47 -9.86
C GLY A 143 10.01 1.71 -9.68
N PRO A 144 9.18 1.42 -10.70
CA PRO A 144 7.78 1.78 -10.64
C PRO A 144 7.04 0.99 -9.57
N ILE A 145 5.99 1.61 -9.07
CA ILE A 145 5.06 0.99 -8.14
C ILE A 145 4.43 -0.23 -8.83
N LYS A 146 4.77 -1.43 -8.31
CA LYS A 146 4.38 -2.74 -8.85
C LYS A 146 2.89 -2.88 -9.15
N GLY A 147 2.03 -2.18 -8.41
CA GLY A 147 0.57 -2.18 -8.61
C GLY A 147 0.16 -1.71 -10.00
N PHE A 148 0.75 -0.62 -10.50
CA PHE A 148 0.45 -0.05 -11.83
C PHE A 148 0.95 -0.98 -12.94
N ILE A 149 2.16 -1.52 -12.79
CA ILE A 149 2.73 -2.50 -13.74
C ILE A 149 1.86 -3.75 -13.84
N LYS A 150 1.43 -4.31 -12.70
CA LYS A 150 0.57 -5.52 -12.68
C LYS A 150 -0.78 -5.31 -13.35
N ARG A 151 -1.33 -4.09 -13.32
CA ARG A 151 -2.61 -3.75 -13.94
C ARG A 151 -2.48 -3.18 -15.36
N ALA A 152 -1.26 -2.99 -15.85
CA ALA A 152 -0.98 -2.25 -17.08
C ALA A 152 -1.70 -0.89 -17.12
N GLU A 153 -1.73 -0.21 -15.98
CA GLU A 153 -2.46 1.05 -15.78
C GLU A 153 -1.46 2.21 -15.69
N MET A 154 -1.64 3.22 -16.53
CA MET A 154 -0.89 4.46 -16.40
C MET A 154 -1.45 5.27 -15.23
N PRO A 155 -0.61 5.66 -14.26
CA PRO A 155 -1.05 6.54 -13.19
C PRO A 155 -1.42 7.92 -13.74
N THR A 156 -2.48 8.51 -13.19
CA THR A 156 -2.84 9.93 -13.38
C THR A 156 -2.70 10.66 -12.05
N VAL A 157 -2.52 11.98 -12.07
CA VAL A 157 -2.48 12.79 -10.84
C VAL A 157 -3.74 12.56 -9.99
N GLU A 158 -4.92 12.65 -10.60
CA GLU A 158 -6.19 12.40 -9.90
C GLU A 158 -6.28 10.96 -9.36
N GLY A 159 -5.83 9.97 -10.13
CA GLY A 159 -5.82 8.56 -9.72
C GLY A 159 -4.90 8.31 -8.53
N VAL A 160 -3.71 8.93 -8.52
CA VAL A 160 -2.77 8.85 -7.40
C VAL A 160 -3.34 9.53 -6.16
N ILE A 161 -3.91 10.74 -6.30
CA ILE A 161 -4.56 11.44 -5.19
C ILE A 161 -5.69 10.58 -4.62
N LYS A 162 -6.60 10.09 -5.46
CA LYS A 162 -7.70 9.21 -5.02
C LYS A 162 -7.19 7.96 -4.31
N GLN A 163 -6.15 7.31 -4.83
CA GLN A 163 -5.57 6.12 -4.22
C GLN A 163 -4.94 6.42 -2.85
N VAL A 164 -4.35 7.60 -2.66
CA VAL A 164 -3.73 7.99 -1.38
C VAL A 164 -4.77 8.42 -0.34
N ARG A 165 -5.85 9.10 -0.76
CA ARG A 165 -6.94 9.51 0.12
C ARG A 165 -7.88 8.36 0.48
N THR A 166 -8.18 7.50 -0.50
CA THR A 166 -9.12 6.37 -0.39
C THR A 166 -8.48 5.08 -0.90
N PRO A 167 -7.51 4.53 -0.14
CA PRO A 167 -6.71 3.41 -0.60
C PRO A 167 -7.48 2.08 -0.61
N PHE A 168 -6.95 1.14 -1.39
CA PHE A 168 -7.45 -0.23 -1.49
C PHE A 168 -6.57 -1.21 -0.71
N LYS A 169 -7.19 -2.16 0.00
CA LYS A 169 -6.53 -3.23 0.77
C LYS A 169 -5.57 -2.69 1.83
N TYR A 170 -4.29 -3.03 1.71
CA TYR A 170 -3.27 -2.84 2.73
C TYR A 170 -2.53 -1.49 2.63
N MET A 171 -2.81 -0.69 1.60
CA MET A 171 -2.26 0.66 1.52
C MET A 171 -2.98 1.55 2.54
N PRO A 172 -2.25 2.28 3.39
CA PRO A 172 -2.87 3.10 4.41
C PRO A 172 -3.28 4.46 3.85
N ALA A 173 -4.21 5.13 4.51
CA ALA A 173 -4.75 6.41 4.05
C ALA A 173 -3.90 7.57 4.55
N PHE A 174 -3.74 8.61 3.72
CA PHE A 174 -3.06 9.85 4.09
C PHE A 174 -3.97 11.05 3.84
N ASN A 175 -4.04 11.96 4.81
CA ASN A 175 -4.76 13.22 4.69
C ASN A 175 -3.91 14.33 4.03
N ALA A 176 -4.54 15.47 3.74
CA ALA A 176 -3.89 16.60 3.07
C ALA A 176 -2.80 17.30 3.92
N GLU A 177 -2.87 17.19 5.25
CA GLU A 177 -1.86 17.74 6.16
C GLU A 177 -0.58 16.90 6.15
N GLN A 178 -0.71 15.58 5.92
CA GLN A 178 0.43 14.66 5.82
C GLN A 178 1.13 14.78 4.47
N VAL A 179 0.34 14.81 3.38
CA VAL A 179 0.83 14.99 2.01
C VAL A 179 -0.17 15.85 1.25
N SER A 180 0.22 17.02 0.76
CA SER A 180 -0.69 17.91 0.01
C SER A 180 -1.00 17.37 -1.39
N ASP A 181 -2.03 17.90 -2.04
CA ASP A 181 -2.36 17.49 -3.41
C ASP A 181 -1.28 17.92 -4.41
N GLU A 182 -0.58 19.03 -4.16
CA GLU A 182 0.57 19.48 -4.96
C GLU A 182 1.78 18.55 -4.79
N GLU A 183 2.04 18.09 -3.56
CA GLU A 183 3.07 17.08 -3.31
C GLU A 183 2.71 15.75 -3.99
N LEU A 184 1.43 15.36 -3.95
CA LEU A 184 0.94 14.17 -4.65
C LEU A 184 1.01 14.29 -6.16
N ALA A 185 0.81 15.48 -6.73
CA ALA A 185 1.01 15.71 -8.15
C ALA A 185 2.48 15.48 -8.55
N GLN A 186 3.43 15.99 -7.77
CA GLN A 186 4.86 15.73 -8.02
C GLN A 186 5.22 14.25 -7.90
N ILE A 187 4.67 13.55 -6.89
CA ILE A 187 4.83 12.10 -6.75
C ILE A 187 4.21 11.39 -7.96
N ALA A 188 3.03 11.79 -8.42
CA ALA A 188 2.36 11.19 -9.56
C ALA A 188 3.17 11.38 -10.85
N ASP A 189 3.77 12.55 -11.07
CA ASP A 189 4.66 12.80 -12.21
C ASP A 189 5.86 11.84 -12.20
N PHE A 190 6.49 11.67 -11.04
CA PHE A 190 7.60 10.73 -10.87
C PHE A 190 7.17 9.29 -11.16
N VAL A 191 6.09 8.82 -10.55
CA VAL A 191 5.59 7.45 -10.73
C VAL A 191 5.16 7.21 -12.18
N THR A 192 4.58 8.21 -12.85
CA THR A 192 4.21 8.16 -14.27
C THR A 192 5.45 7.97 -15.14
N GLN A 193 6.53 8.72 -14.88
CA GLN A 193 7.79 8.56 -15.61
C GLN A 193 8.37 7.15 -15.43
N GLN A 194 8.36 6.60 -14.21
CA GLN A 194 8.85 5.24 -13.96
C GLN A 194 8.00 4.17 -14.65
N VAL A 195 6.67 4.27 -14.57
CA VAL A 195 5.74 3.32 -15.20
C VAL A 195 5.88 3.40 -16.73
N SER A 196 5.93 4.61 -17.28
CA SER A 196 6.14 4.83 -18.72
C SER A 196 7.46 4.23 -19.20
N ALA A 197 8.56 4.45 -18.49
CA ALA A 197 9.87 3.90 -18.83
C ALA A 197 9.90 2.36 -18.84
N GLN A 198 9.18 1.71 -17.91
CA GLN A 198 9.12 0.24 -17.86
C GLN A 198 8.14 -0.36 -18.88
N MET A 199 7.04 0.35 -19.20
CA MET A 199 6.05 -0.10 -20.18
C MET A 199 6.46 0.21 -21.63
N ALA A 200 7.40 1.14 -21.84
CA ALA A 200 7.94 1.43 -23.16
C ALA A 200 8.56 0.16 -23.77
N PRO A 201 8.23 -0.18 -25.04
CA PRO A 201 8.87 -1.30 -25.70
C PRO A 201 10.39 -1.08 -25.73
N ALA A 202 11.16 -2.13 -25.42
CA ALA A 202 12.63 -2.10 -25.36
C ALA A 202 13.29 -1.60 -26.67
N THR A 203 12.52 -1.56 -27.75
CA THR A 203 12.85 -0.90 -29.00
C THR A 203 11.65 -0.08 -29.47
N LEU A 204 11.82 1.24 -29.61
CA LEU A 204 10.99 2.00 -30.55
C LEU A 204 11.11 1.31 -31.91
N PRO A 205 10.03 1.12 -32.70
CA PRO A 205 10.21 0.93 -34.12
C PRO A 205 10.88 2.20 -34.60
N THR A 206 12.18 2.15 -34.90
CA THR A 206 12.81 3.14 -35.75
C THR A 206 11.95 3.18 -37.00
N SER A 207 11.20 4.27 -37.19
CA SER A 207 10.56 4.55 -38.47
C SER A 207 11.66 4.46 -39.53
N GLY A 208 11.70 3.34 -40.25
CA GLY A 208 12.72 3.04 -41.26
C GLY A 208 13.67 1.85 -40.99
N GLY A 209 13.53 1.11 -39.89
CA GLY A 209 14.37 -0.08 -39.62
C GLY A 209 13.80 -1.39 -40.18
N THR A 210 14.67 -2.27 -40.69
CA THR A 210 14.31 -3.62 -41.18
C THR A 210 13.64 -4.42 -40.06
N PRO A 211 12.48 -5.06 -40.29
CA PRO A 211 11.76 -5.79 -39.24
C PRO A 211 12.61 -6.94 -38.68
N PRO A 212 12.49 -7.25 -37.38
CA PRO A 212 13.30 -8.26 -36.70
C PRO A 212 13.08 -9.70 -37.23
N ASN A 213 12.03 -9.92 -38.03
CA ASN A 213 11.87 -11.12 -38.84
C ASN A 213 11.38 -10.78 -40.26
N PRO A 214 11.84 -11.50 -41.31
CA PRO A 214 11.44 -11.23 -42.68
C PRO A 214 10.05 -11.80 -43.03
N TRP A 215 9.47 -12.65 -42.16
CA TRP A 215 8.26 -13.40 -42.46
C TRP A 215 7.02 -12.55 -42.76
N PRO A 216 6.72 -11.48 -42.01
CA PRO A 216 5.57 -10.63 -42.33
C PRO A 216 5.68 -10.01 -43.73
N LEU A 217 6.88 -9.58 -44.13
CA LEU A 217 7.13 -9.00 -45.45
C LEU A 217 7.03 -10.06 -46.55
N ALA A 218 7.60 -11.24 -46.31
CA ALA A 218 7.51 -12.38 -47.23
C ALA A 218 6.06 -12.83 -47.45
N LEU A 219 5.23 -12.85 -46.39
CA LEU A 219 3.82 -13.19 -46.49
C LEU A 219 3.02 -12.12 -47.24
N MET A 220 3.30 -10.83 -47.02
CA MET A 220 2.69 -9.76 -47.80
C MET A 220 3.05 -9.85 -49.28
N LEU A 221 4.33 -10.07 -49.61
CA LEU A 221 4.78 -10.23 -51.00
C LEU A 221 4.18 -11.47 -51.67
N ALA A 222 4.12 -12.60 -50.95
CA ALA A 222 3.47 -13.81 -51.42
C ALA A 222 1.96 -13.58 -51.67
N GLY A 223 1.28 -12.85 -50.78
CA GLY A 223 -0.12 -12.48 -50.95
C GLY A 223 -0.35 -11.59 -52.19
N VAL A 224 0.48 -10.57 -52.39
CA VAL A 224 0.42 -9.69 -53.56
C VAL A 224 0.67 -10.49 -54.85
N ALA A 225 1.66 -11.38 -54.86
CA ALA A 225 1.96 -12.23 -56.01
C ALA A 225 0.80 -13.19 -56.34
N ALA A 226 0.17 -13.79 -55.32
CA ALA A 226 -1.00 -14.66 -55.51
C ALA A 226 -2.20 -13.90 -56.08
N VAL A 227 -2.46 -12.69 -55.60
CA VAL A 227 -3.54 -11.83 -56.11
C VAL A 227 -3.26 -11.41 -57.55
N ALA A 228 -2.05 -10.92 -57.85
CA ALA A 228 -1.65 -10.53 -59.20
C ALA A 228 -1.68 -11.71 -60.19
N GLY A 229 -1.20 -12.88 -59.78
CA GLY A 229 -1.28 -14.12 -60.56
C GLY A 229 -2.72 -14.54 -60.82
N GLY A 230 -3.60 -14.42 -59.82
CA GLY A 230 -5.03 -14.67 -59.95
C GLY A 230 -5.70 -13.74 -60.98
N PHE A 231 -5.38 -12.44 -60.96
CA PHE A 231 -5.88 -11.49 -61.97
C PHE A 231 -5.35 -11.78 -63.37
N ALA A 232 -4.07 -12.14 -63.51
CA ALA A 232 -3.47 -12.50 -64.80
C ALA A 232 -4.09 -13.77 -65.39
N LEU A 233 -4.27 -14.82 -64.57
CA LEU A 233 -4.92 -16.06 -64.98
C LEU A 233 -6.39 -15.84 -65.35
N ARG A 234 -7.12 -15.02 -64.58
CA ARG A 234 -8.51 -14.65 -64.90
C ARG A 234 -8.61 -13.88 -66.22
N GLY A 235 -7.67 -12.96 -66.48
CA GLY A 235 -7.59 -12.24 -67.75
C GLY A 235 -7.28 -13.15 -68.95
N PHE A 236 -6.48 -14.20 -68.75
CA PHE A 236 -6.19 -15.19 -69.78
C PHE A 236 -7.39 -16.11 -70.08
N VAL A 237 -8.11 -16.55 -69.05
CA VAL A 237 -9.32 -17.38 -69.20
C VAL A 237 -10.46 -16.63 -69.89
N LEU A 238 -10.61 -15.33 -69.64
CA LEU A 238 -11.66 -14.49 -70.27
C LEU A 238 -11.35 -14.07 -71.73
N ARG A 239 -10.14 -14.37 -72.25
CA ARG A 239 -9.72 -14.06 -73.64
C ARG A 239 -9.75 -15.26 -74.59
N ARG A 240 -10.16 -16.44 -74.11
CA ARG A 240 -10.52 -17.60 -74.94
C ARG A 240 -12.03 -17.69 -75.06
#